data_AF-A0A2I1HV34-F1
#
_entry.id   AF-A0A2I1HV34-F1
#
_cell.length_a   1.000
_cell.length_b   1.000
_cell.length_c   1.000
_cell.angle_alpha   90.00
_cell.angle_beta   90.00
_cell.angle_gamma   90.00
#
_symmetry.space_group_name_H-M   'P 1'
#
loop_
_entity.id
_entity.type
_entity.pdbx_description
1 polymer ?
#
loop_
_entity_poly.entity_id
_entity_poly.type
_entity_poly.pdbx_seq_one_letter_code
_entity_poly.pdbx_strand_id
1 'polypeptide(L)'
;ATKLIVAGIAIFLSGDFANAWYQNEYNKNLLKNTIEKGTQPVTDILDNEFIPRPLLIKRFKEILQPDKDQSFYHVICGEKGTGKTTLATAASREVGQGIIYVDVPENLEFFGESFGKAINFTFKEKISLLTRLKRKFLSETQGNILIIACIID
;
A
#
# COMPACT_ATOMS: atom_id res chain seq x y z
N ALA A 1 -19.41 -39.51 -18.05
CA ALA A 1 -19.87 -38.13 -17.83
C ALA A 1 -19.31 -37.53 -16.54
N THR A 2 -19.58 -38.10 -15.36
CA THR A 2 -19.23 -37.50 -14.05
C THR A 2 -17.73 -37.23 -13.83
N LYS A 3 -16.83 -38.14 -14.24
CA LYS A 3 -15.38 -37.94 -14.13
C LYS A 3 -14.85 -36.76 -14.97
N LEU A 4 -15.45 -36.52 -16.14
CA LEU A 4 -15.08 -35.39 -17.01
C LEU A 4 -15.55 -34.05 -16.43
N ILE A 5 -16.73 -34.03 -15.80
CA ILE A 5 -17.26 -32.85 -15.12
C ILE A 5 -16.39 -32.48 -13.92
N VAL A 6 -16.01 -33.47 -13.09
CA VAL A 6 -15.13 -33.25 -11.94
C VAL A 6 -13.75 -32.74 -12.39
N ALA A 7 -13.18 -33.31 -13.46
CA ALA A 7 -11.91 -32.85 -14.01
C ALA A 7 -12.01 -31.40 -14.54
N GLY A 8 -13.09 -31.03 -15.21
CA GLY A 8 -13.33 -29.67 -15.69
C GLY A 8 -13.40 -28.64 -14.55
N ILE A 9 -14.12 -28.97 -13.46
CA ILE A 9 -14.21 -28.12 -12.27
C ILE A 9 -12.83 -27.96 -11.60
N ALA A 10 -12.08 -29.05 -11.47
CA ALA A 10 -10.74 -29.02 -10.87
C ALA A 10 -9.78 -28.12 -11.66
N ILE A 11 -9.79 -28.20 -12.99
CA ILE A 11 -8.97 -27.33 -13.86
C ILE A 11 -9.36 -25.86 -13.68
N PHE A 12 -10.67 -25.56 -13.67
CA PHE A 12 -11.16 -24.19 -13.50
C PHE A 12 -10.75 -23.60 -12.14
N LEU A 13 -10.90 -24.37 -11.05
CA LEU A 13 -10.46 -23.96 -9.72
C LEU A 13 -8.95 -23.74 -9.68
N SER A 14 -8.16 -24.66 -10.25
CA SER A 14 -6.70 -24.54 -10.29
C SER A 14 -6.23 -23.27 -11.02
N GLY A 15 -6.91 -22.87 -12.09
CA GLY A 15 -6.65 -21.61 -12.79
C GLY A 15 -6.96 -20.38 -11.94
N ASP A 16 -8.12 -20.36 -11.26
CA ASP A 16 -8.49 -19.28 -10.34
C ASP A 16 -7.47 -19.15 -9.18
N PHE A 17 -7.00 -20.28 -8.62
CA PHE A 17 -5.95 -20.32 -7.60
C PHE A 17 -4.57 -19.87 -8.11
N ALA A 18 -4.17 -20.30 -9.31
CA ALA A 18 -2.90 -19.89 -9.91
C ALA A 18 -2.88 -18.37 -10.17
N ASN A 19 -3.97 -17.82 -10.72
CA ASN A 19 -4.10 -16.38 -10.93
C ASN A 19 -4.08 -15.61 -9.60
N ALA A 20 -4.79 -16.10 -8.58
CA ALA A 20 -4.75 -15.55 -7.22
C ALA A 20 -3.34 -15.47 -6.64
N TRP A 21 -2.60 -16.58 -6.74
CA TRP A 21 -1.24 -16.68 -6.25
C TRP A 21 -0.30 -15.72 -6.98
N TYR A 22 -0.41 -15.67 -8.31
CA TYR A 22 0.35 -14.74 -9.15
C TYR A 22 0.10 -13.27 -8.75
N GLN A 23 -1.16 -12.86 -8.60
CA GLN A 23 -1.51 -11.50 -8.16
C GLN A 23 -0.96 -11.19 -6.77
N ASN A 24 -1.06 -12.14 -5.83
CA ASN A 24 -0.53 -11.96 -4.48
C ASN A 24 1.00 -11.77 -4.49
N GLU A 25 1.72 -12.55 -5.29
CA GLU A 25 3.18 -12.43 -5.39
C GLU A 25 3.60 -11.12 -6.08
N TYR A 26 2.88 -10.71 -7.13
CA TYR A 26 3.05 -9.41 -7.75
C TYR A 26 2.84 -8.26 -6.75
N ASN A 27 1.75 -8.31 -5.97
CA ASN A 27 1.43 -7.29 -4.97
C ASN A 27 2.47 -7.23 -3.84
N LYS A 28 3.01 -8.37 -3.39
CA LYS A 28 4.12 -8.39 -2.41
C LYS A 28 5.36 -7.70 -2.96
N ASN A 29 5.73 -8.00 -4.20
CA ASN A 29 6.89 -7.40 -4.85
C ASN A 29 6.68 -5.89 -5.05
N LEU A 30 5.47 -5.48 -5.41
CA LEU A 30 5.10 -4.08 -5.53
C LEU A 30 5.23 -3.34 -4.19
N LEU A 31 4.67 -3.91 -3.11
CA LEU A 31 4.77 -3.35 -1.76
C LEU A 31 6.23 -3.26 -1.30
N LYS A 32 7.01 -4.32 -1.49
CA LYS A 32 8.44 -4.35 -1.18
C LYS A 32 9.18 -3.22 -1.91
N ASN A 33 8.95 -3.08 -3.21
CA ASN A 33 9.55 -2.02 -4.02
C ASN A 33 9.13 -0.63 -3.51
N THR A 34 7.88 -0.43 -3.12
CA THR A 34 7.40 0.85 -2.56
C THR A 34 8.01 1.15 -1.20
N ILE A 35 8.18 0.16 -0.33
CA ILE A 35 8.83 0.35 0.98
C ILE A 35 10.32 0.69 0.80
N GLU A 36 11.01 -0.02 -0.09
CA GLU A 36 12.44 0.20 -0.34
C GLU A 36 12.70 1.56 -1.00
N LYS A 37 11.93 1.92 -2.03
CA LYS A 37 12.10 3.17 -2.77
C LYS A 37 11.42 4.37 -2.11
N GLY A 38 10.38 4.15 -1.32
CA GLY A 38 9.52 5.20 -0.81
C GLY A 38 8.62 5.84 -1.87
N THR A 39 7.79 6.78 -1.42
CA THR A 39 6.96 7.63 -2.25
C THR A 39 7.63 9.00 -2.34
N GLN A 40 8.48 9.20 -3.34
CA GLN A 40 9.10 10.50 -3.59
C GLN A 40 8.01 11.51 -3.98
N PRO A 41 7.56 12.42 -3.10
CA PRO A 41 6.36 13.22 -3.38
C PRO A 41 6.65 14.21 -4.49
N VAL A 42 5.67 14.46 -5.36
CA VAL A 42 5.76 15.52 -6.37
C VAL A 42 5.39 16.85 -5.71
N THR A 43 6.33 17.79 -5.55
CA THR A 43 6.03 19.18 -5.24
C THR A 43 5.73 19.93 -6.53
N ASP A 44 4.60 20.65 -6.53
CA ASP A 44 4.20 21.58 -7.58
C ASP A 44 4.99 22.91 -7.54
N ILE A 45 5.90 23.05 -6.58
CA ILE A 45 6.71 24.24 -6.40
C ILE A 45 7.90 24.15 -7.34
N LEU A 46 7.99 25.11 -8.27
CA LEU A 46 9.14 25.26 -9.15
C LEU A 46 10.40 25.53 -8.31
N ASP A 47 11.53 24.94 -8.69
CA ASP A 47 12.81 25.07 -7.96
C ASP A 47 13.27 26.54 -7.81
N ASN A 48 12.77 27.44 -8.66
CA ASN A 48 13.04 28.88 -8.63
C ASN A 48 12.21 29.66 -7.58
N GLU A 49 11.10 29.11 -7.11
CA GLU A 49 10.25 29.70 -6.07
C GLU A 49 10.59 29.18 -4.67
N PHE A 50 11.35 28.09 -4.60
CA PHE A 50 11.78 27.51 -3.33
C PHE A 50 12.89 28.34 -2.70
N ILE A 51 12.59 28.96 -1.55
CA ILE A 51 13.59 29.64 -0.73
C ILE A 51 14.35 28.60 0.10
N PRO A 52 15.65 28.36 -0.17
CA PRO A 52 16.41 27.34 0.52
C PRO A 52 16.60 27.68 2.00
N ARG A 53 16.31 26.71 2.87
CA ARG A 53 16.53 26.80 4.32
C ARG A 53 17.44 25.65 4.77
N PRO A 54 18.76 25.71 4.48
CA PRO A 54 19.66 24.56 4.58
C PRO A 54 19.75 23.97 5.99
N LEU A 55 19.74 24.81 7.02
CA LEU A 55 19.77 24.35 8.42
C LEU A 55 18.53 23.52 8.79
N LEU A 56 17.35 23.88 8.28
CA LEU A 56 16.12 23.13 8.53
C LEU A 56 16.11 21.83 7.73
N ILE A 57 16.49 21.88 6.45
CA ILE A 57 16.59 20.68 5.60
C ILE A 57 17.51 19.64 6.25
N LYS A 58 18.66 20.05 6.78
CA LYS A 58 19.57 19.15 7.50
C LYS A 58 18.88 18.44 8.67
N ARG A 59 18.15 19.16 9.51
CA ARG A 59 17.40 18.57 10.64
C ARG A 59 16.28 17.64 10.17
N PHE A 60 15.59 17.98 9.08
CA PHE A 60 14.59 17.10 8.49
C PHE A 60 15.22 15.79 7.99
N LYS A 61 16.40 15.83 7.37
CA LYS A 61 17.11 14.62 6.95
C LYS A 61 17.48 13.74 8.15
N GLU A 62 17.98 14.33 9.23
CA GLU A 62 18.29 13.61 10.47
C GLU A 62 17.04 12.89 11.04
N ILE A 63 15.86 13.52 10.96
CA ILE A 63 14.57 12.91 11.36
C ILE A 63 14.16 11.77 10.42
N LEU A 64 14.35 11.96 9.11
CA LEU A 64 13.93 11.01 8.08
C LEU A 64 14.90 9.82 7.92
N GLN A 65 16.11 9.92 8.47
CA GLN A 65 17.14 8.88 8.47
C GLN A 65 17.58 8.57 9.91
N PRO A 66 16.70 7.97 10.73
CA PRO A 66 17.04 7.60 12.10
C PRO A 66 18.13 6.52 12.12
N ASP A 67 18.89 6.45 13.21
CA ASP A 67 19.83 5.36 13.45
C ASP A 67 19.07 4.03 13.66
N LYS A 68 19.73 2.89 13.39
CA LYS A 68 19.10 1.55 13.30
C LYS A 68 18.24 1.16 14.50
N ASP A 69 18.54 1.71 15.68
CA ASP A 69 17.92 1.33 16.95
C ASP A 69 16.93 2.39 17.49
N GLN A 70 16.49 3.34 16.65
CA GLN A 70 15.65 4.47 17.09
C GLN A 70 14.24 4.45 16.49
N SER A 71 13.22 4.41 17.36
CA SER A 71 11.81 4.54 17.00
C SER A 71 11.21 5.83 17.57
N PHE A 72 11.67 6.99 17.08
CA PHE A 72 11.17 8.29 17.52
C PHE A 72 9.99 8.75 16.64
N TYR A 73 8.95 9.25 17.30
CA TYR A 73 7.87 9.98 16.63
C TYR A 73 8.15 11.47 16.74
N HIS A 74 8.42 12.10 15.60
CA HIS A 74 8.66 13.54 15.54
C HIS A 74 7.40 14.27 15.10
N VAL A 75 7.04 15.32 15.82
CA VAL A 75 5.95 16.23 15.45
C VAL A 75 6.54 17.58 15.10
N ILE A 76 6.25 18.06 13.89
CA ILE A 76 6.73 19.36 13.41
C ILE A 76 5.55 20.34 13.43
N CYS A 77 5.62 21.30 14.35
CA CYS A 77 4.60 22.33 14.50
C CYS A 77 5.08 23.68 13.96
N GLY A 78 4.14 24.56 13.64
CA GLY A 78 4.42 25.93 13.25
C GLY A 78 3.23 26.57 12.53
N GLU A 79 3.23 27.88 12.40
CA GLU A 79 2.14 28.64 11.79
C GLU A 79 1.86 28.22 10.34
N LYS A 80 0.62 28.40 9.87
CA LYS A 80 0.26 28.14 8.47
C LYS A 80 1.09 29.03 7.53
N GLY A 81 1.52 28.49 6.39
CA GLY A 81 2.32 29.25 5.40
C GLY A 81 3.83 29.31 5.66
N THR A 82 4.33 28.72 6.75
CA THR A 82 5.78 28.66 7.05
C THR A 82 6.58 27.68 6.19
N GLY A 83 5.94 26.97 5.27
CA GLY A 83 6.60 26.03 4.36
C GLY A 83 6.97 24.67 4.97
N LYS A 84 6.34 24.26 6.08
CA LYS A 84 6.60 22.97 6.75
C LYS A 84 6.49 21.78 5.79
N THR A 85 5.38 21.68 5.06
CA THR A 85 5.15 20.63 4.07
C THR A 85 6.18 20.68 2.95
N THR A 86 6.48 21.88 2.44
CA THR A 86 7.50 22.08 1.40
C THR A 86 8.88 21.59 1.84
N LEU A 87 9.31 21.91 3.06
CA LEU A 87 10.60 21.48 3.60
C LEU A 87 10.65 19.97 3.82
N ALA A 88 9.55 19.37 4.32
CA ALA A 88 9.43 17.93 4.50
C ALA A 88 9.57 17.19 3.16
N THR A 89 8.87 17.66 2.13
CA THR A 89 8.93 17.08 0.79
C THR A 89 10.31 17.26 0.15
N ALA A 90 10.91 18.45 0.26
CA ALA A 90 12.26 18.71 -0.26
C ALA A 90 13.31 17.79 0.40
N ALA A 91 13.30 17.69 1.74
CA ALA A 91 14.21 16.81 2.46
C ALA A 91 13.98 15.34 2.11
N SER A 92 12.72 14.90 1.97
CA SER A 92 12.38 13.53 1.58
C SER A 92 12.93 13.17 0.19
N ARG A 93 12.85 14.10 -0.78
CA ARG A 93 13.44 13.93 -2.11
C ARG A 93 14.96 13.83 -2.07
N GLU A 94 15.60 14.68 -1.25
CA GLU A 94 17.05 14.66 -1.10
C GLU A 94 17.58 13.40 -0.39
N VAL A 95 16.77 12.76 0.47
CA VAL A 95 17.08 11.44 1.06
C VAL A 95 16.88 10.33 0.02
N GLY A 96 15.84 10.44 -0.81
CA GLY A 96 15.67 9.66 -2.04
C GLY A 96 15.09 8.25 -1.88
N GLN A 97 15.14 7.63 -0.70
CA GLN A 97 14.62 6.27 -0.50
C GLN A 97 14.06 6.01 0.91
N GLY A 98 13.22 4.98 1.04
CA GLY A 98 12.72 4.50 2.33
C GLY A 98 11.70 5.41 3.04
N ILE A 99 11.20 6.45 2.38
CA ILE A 99 10.24 7.40 2.98
C ILE A 99 8.87 7.23 2.33
N ILE A 100 7.85 6.95 3.14
CA ILE A 100 6.44 6.93 2.71
C ILE A 100 5.78 8.22 3.20
N TYR A 101 5.31 9.02 2.26
CA TYR A 101 4.57 10.25 2.45
C TYR A 101 3.08 9.95 2.28
N VAL A 102 2.30 10.27 3.29
CA VAL A 102 0.86 10.04 3.31
C VAL A 102 0.19 11.39 3.57
N ASP A 103 -0.60 11.84 2.60
CA ASP A 103 -1.46 13.00 2.80
C ASP A 103 -2.71 12.57 3.57
N VAL A 104 -2.80 12.98 4.83
CA VAL A 104 -3.86 12.55 5.74
C VAL A 104 -5.11 13.41 5.48
N PRO A 105 -6.23 12.81 5.05
CA PRO A 105 -7.44 13.55 4.76
C PRO A 105 -8.09 14.08 6.05
N GLU A 106 -8.88 15.15 5.93
CA GLU A 106 -9.64 15.70 7.06
C GLU A 106 -10.65 14.68 7.63
N ASN A 107 -11.31 13.93 6.75
CA ASN A 107 -12.16 12.81 7.15
C ASN A 107 -11.33 11.52 7.19
N LEU A 108 -11.14 11.00 8.42
CA LEU A 108 -10.36 9.79 8.70
C LEU A 108 -10.95 8.51 8.08
N GLU A 109 -12.22 8.50 7.66
CA GLU A 109 -12.79 7.37 6.92
C GLU A 109 -12.02 7.08 5.62
N PHE A 110 -11.44 8.11 5.00
CA PHE A 110 -10.64 7.98 3.78
C PHE A 110 -9.15 7.74 4.05
N PHE A 111 -8.72 7.70 5.32
CA PHE A 111 -7.30 7.50 5.64
C PHE A 111 -6.78 6.18 5.07
N GLY A 112 -7.55 5.10 5.14
CA GLY A 112 -7.16 3.80 4.58
C GLY A 112 -6.94 3.85 3.07
N GLU A 113 -7.72 4.66 2.35
CA GLU A 113 -7.56 4.88 0.91
C GLU A 113 -6.29 5.70 0.61
N SER A 114 -6.08 6.82 1.31
CA SER A 114 -4.88 7.65 1.17
C SER A 114 -3.60 6.88 1.52
N PHE A 115 -3.60 6.12 2.62
CA PHE A 115 -2.49 5.29 3.04
C PHE A 115 -2.22 4.17 2.03
N GLY A 116 -3.27 3.45 1.62
CA GLY A 116 -3.16 2.41 0.59
C GLY A 116 -2.58 2.95 -0.72
N LYS A 117 -3.06 4.10 -1.18
CA LYS A 117 -2.53 4.78 -2.36
C LYS A 117 -1.03 5.11 -2.21
N ALA A 118 -0.61 5.62 -1.04
CA ALA A 118 0.79 5.92 -0.78
C ALA A 118 1.66 4.65 -0.91
N ILE A 119 1.26 3.53 -0.30
CA ILE A 119 2.05 2.29 -0.39
C ILE A 119 1.82 1.48 -1.68
N ASN A 120 1.12 2.06 -2.67
CA ASN A 120 0.69 1.40 -3.90
C ASN A 120 -0.09 0.09 -3.65
N PHE A 121 -0.87 0.09 -2.57
CA PHE A 121 -1.70 -1.01 -2.14
C PHE A 121 -3.17 -0.65 -2.30
N THR A 122 -3.85 -1.30 -3.23
CA THR A 122 -5.30 -1.20 -3.29
C THR A 122 -5.88 -2.24 -2.33
N PHE A 123 -6.54 -1.81 -1.25
CA PHE A 123 -7.13 -2.70 -0.22
C PHE A 123 -8.24 -3.65 -0.75
N LYS A 124 -8.41 -3.79 -2.07
CA LYS A 124 -9.52 -4.51 -2.69
C LYS A 124 -9.36 -6.04 -2.77
N GLU A 125 -8.19 -6.64 -2.50
CA GLU A 125 -7.94 -7.99 -3.03
C GLU A 125 -7.83 -9.18 -2.05
N LYS A 126 -7.61 -8.99 -0.74
CA LYS A 126 -7.62 -10.16 0.17
C LYS A 126 -9.02 -10.66 0.50
N ILE A 127 -10.01 -9.77 0.52
CA ILE A 127 -11.42 -10.15 0.63
C ILE A 127 -11.94 -10.69 -0.71
N SER A 128 -11.33 -10.33 -1.85
CA SER A 128 -11.92 -10.59 -3.17
C SER A 128 -11.91 -12.05 -3.56
N LEU A 129 -10.89 -12.86 -3.26
CA LEU A 129 -10.87 -14.26 -3.69
C LEU A 129 -11.87 -15.13 -2.94
N LEU A 130 -11.85 -15.06 -1.60
CA LEU A 130 -12.86 -15.71 -0.77
C LEU A 130 -14.26 -15.20 -1.11
N THR A 131 -14.43 -13.89 -1.34
CA THR A 131 -15.74 -13.31 -1.68
C THR A 131 -16.15 -13.57 -3.14
N ARG A 132 -15.22 -13.78 -4.07
CA ARG A 132 -15.47 -14.12 -5.48
C ARG A 132 -15.77 -15.60 -5.63
N LEU A 133 -15.07 -16.45 -4.88
CA LEU A 133 -15.41 -17.88 -4.71
C LEU A 133 -16.78 -18.00 -4.02
N LYS A 134 -17.00 -17.32 -2.89
CA LYS A 134 -18.31 -17.26 -2.23
C LYS A 134 -19.40 -16.77 -3.18
N ARG A 135 -19.21 -15.67 -3.92
CA ARG A 135 -20.22 -15.20 -4.88
C ARG A 135 -20.47 -16.20 -6.01
N LYS A 136 -19.44 -16.75 -6.64
CA LYS A 136 -19.60 -17.73 -7.73
C LYS A 136 -20.31 -19.00 -7.28
N PHE A 137 -20.10 -19.46 -6.04
CA PHE A 137 -20.64 -20.74 -5.55
C PHE A 137 -21.92 -20.59 -4.69
N LEU A 138 -22.06 -19.54 -3.88
CA LEU A 138 -23.21 -19.31 -3.00
C LEU A 138 -24.38 -18.58 -3.67
N SER A 139 -24.21 -17.98 -4.86
CA SER A 139 -25.36 -17.41 -5.58
C SER A 139 -26.24 -18.48 -6.26
N GLU A 140 -25.78 -19.73 -6.37
CA GLU A 140 -26.50 -20.80 -7.07
C GLU A 140 -26.93 -21.99 -6.18
N THR A 141 -26.56 -22.04 -4.91
CA THR A 141 -26.86 -23.21 -4.07
C THR A 141 -27.64 -22.83 -2.81
N GLN A 142 -28.96 -23.02 -2.88
CA GLN A 142 -29.87 -23.11 -1.73
C GLN A 142 -29.68 -24.46 -0.98
N GLY A 143 -28.44 -24.97 -0.93
CA GLY A 143 -28.10 -26.27 -0.37
C GLY A 143 -26.67 -26.25 0.18
N ASN A 144 -26.52 -26.73 1.41
CA ASN A 144 -25.28 -26.70 2.18
C ASN A 144 -24.12 -27.39 1.45
N ILE A 145 -23.24 -26.62 0.80
CA ILE A 145 -21.92 -27.08 0.37
C ILE A 145 -20.88 -26.47 1.32
N LEU A 146 -20.44 -27.29 2.27
CA LEU A 146 -19.31 -27.01 3.15
C LEU A 146 -18.01 -27.16 2.35
N ILE A 147 -17.48 -26.06 1.81
CA ILE A 147 -16.14 -26.06 1.21
C ILE A 147 -15.12 -25.92 2.34
N ILE A 148 -14.56 -27.05 2.77
CA ILE A 148 -13.34 -27.11 3.59
C ILE A 148 -12.15 -27.08 2.62
N ALA A 149 -11.34 -26.02 2.65
CA ALA A 149 -9.90 -25.97 2.31
C ALA A 149 -9.47 -24.48 2.26
N CYS A 150 -8.34 -24.03 2.82
CA CYS A 150 -7.28 -24.65 3.59
C CYS A 150 -6.70 -23.50 4.44
N ILE A 151 -6.59 -23.68 5.75
CA ILE A 151 -5.71 -22.85 6.57
C ILE A 151 -4.29 -23.29 6.19
N ILE A 152 -3.52 -22.39 5.63
CA ILE A 152 -2.07 -22.53 5.53
C ILE A 152 -1.54 -21.33 6.31
N ASP A 153 -0.77 -21.64 7.36
CA ASP A 153 -0.21 -20.70 8.33
C ASP A 153 0.44 -19.44 7.71
#